data_AF-A0A2P6MVP5-F1
#
_entry.id   AF-A0A2P6MVP5-F1
#
_cell.length_a   1.000
_cell.length_b   1.000
_cell.length_c   1.000
_cell.angle_alpha   90.00
_cell.angle_beta   90.00
_cell.angle_gamma   90.00
#
_symmetry.space_group_name_H-M   'P 1'
#
loop_
_entity.id
_entity.type
_entity.pdbx_description
1 polymer ?
#
loop_
_entity_poly.entity_id
_entity_poly.type
_entity_poly.pdbx_seq_one_letter_code
_entity_poly.pdbx_strand_id
1 'polypeptide(L)'
;MTTPPPAPELPSSEGTSSSSYIDESGRKRWETVQVSEAKNNNVWSEDPSWSFDPNAVHVIHDLDKPSESRLATSTHIVSVDWSTIKGVWTTEDGSELFFVELEAGVVALKGSLTIASDIFANNLAIVAGLEDVPKMRVVVEQDSEWGQMTENLWRMEATKREAGLKNEESNSKLAKSLLGRVSFIMMEFVRGHDLQSLLGEEEGKLIRRIFAKREVLEAIGHLIAFDLYVNNWDRFPYVWMNNGNPKNVMFNIRKEKVLGIDHTFTSIDPEQFGENCEKYLQSVQEAIEEAAAHPDKESSQTKRVRDFLLEHSKVDIGEDGSKVIQRGLLKGVSMIGSLDLDQIYQQQREVKHDILPTAKANDIPAEATGITRINRNFIEKIHAIFSSTANRSISLPHLSLLAGVSMDPRRSHSRLDRCLCVHRRGCEEITFTFKGFLQETSTEDETEETMRDAKEE
;
A
#
# COMPACT_ATOMS: atom_id res chain seq x y z
N MET A 1 27.80 27.24 43.18
CA MET A 1 26.85 26.54 42.28
C MET A 1 27.48 25.20 41.93
N THR A 2 27.06 24.15 42.64
CA THR A 2 27.60 22.78 42.51
C THR A 2 26.68 21.96 41.61
N THR A 3 27.27 21.32 40.60
CA THR A 3 26.60 20.39 39.68
C THR A 3 26.07 19.15 40.42
N PRO A 4 24.90 18.60 40.04
CA PRO A 4 24.38 17.39 40.65
C PRO A 4 25.13 16.14 40.16
N PRO A 5 25.11 15.04 40.94
CA PRO A 5 25.79 13.80 40.57
C PRO A 5 25.01 13.04 39.48
N PRO A 6 25.69 12.15 38.72
CA PRO A 6 25.05 11.35 37.68
C PRO A 6 24.17 10.25 38.30
N ALA A 7 23.10 9.91 37.59
CA ALA A 7 22.17 8.86 37.97
C ALA A 7 22.80 7.45 37.84
N PRO A 8 22.41 6.48 38.67
CA PRO A 8 22.96 5.13 38.63
C PRO A 8 22.42 4.34 37.42
N GLU A 9 23.30 3.56 36.79
CA GLU A 9 22.97 2.64 35.71
C GLU A 9 22.08 1.48 36.21
N LEU A 10 21.02 1.18 35.45
CA LEU A 10 20.14 0.04 35.70
C LEU A 10 20.69 -1.23 35.01
N PRO A 11 20.56 -2.41 35.63
CA PRO A 11 21.03 -3.67 35.05
C PRO A 11 20.13 -4.11 33.89
N SER A 12 20.77 -4.67 32.85
CA SER A 12 20.12 -5.29 31.68
C SER A 12 19.24 -6.48 32.09
N SER A 13 17.95 -6.44 31.78
CA SER A 13 17.00 -7.52 32.05
C SER A 13 17.01 -8.57 30.93
N GLU A 14 17.45 -9.79 31.24
CA GLU A 14 17.13 -10.98 30.47
C GLU A 14 15.65 -11.36 30.68
N GLY A 15 14.97 -11.75 29.60
CA GLY A 15 13.52 -11.94 29.54
C GLY A 15 13.02 -13.08 30.42
N THR A 16 12.26 -12.72 31.45
CA THR A 16 11.35 -13.63 32.17
C THR A 16 9.95 -13.02 32.12
N SER A 17 8.96 -13.75 31.56
CA SER A 17 7.56 -13.30 31.60
C SER A 17 6.92 -13.77 32.89
N SER A 18 6.54 -12.84 33.76
CA SER A 18 5.73 -13.12 34.94
C SER A 18 4.25 -12.93 34.61
N SER A 19 3.42 -13.91 34.98
CA SER A 19 1.96 -13.76 34.93
C SER A 19 1.41 -13.77 36.36
N SER A 20 0.40 -12.94 36.61
CA SER A 20 -0.30 -12.92 37.90
C SER A 20 -1.69 -13.53 37.75
N TYR A 21 -2.08 -14.36 38.70
CA TYR A 21 -3.45 -14.81 38.86
C TYR A 21 -3.92 -14.62 40.31
N ILE A 22 -5.24 -14.61 40.51
CA ILE A 22 -5.85 -14.52 41.84
C ILE A 22 -6.25 -15.94 42.23
N ASP A 23 -5.71 -16.43 43.36
CA ASP A 23 -6.05 -17.76 43.85
C ASP A 23 -7.46 -17.81 44.47
N GLU A 24 -7.93 -19.02 44.78
CA GLU A 24 -9.28 -19.25 45.35
C GLU A 24 -9.51 -18.56 46.70
N SER A 25 -8.45 -18.04 47.34
CA SER A 25 -8.52 -17.24 48.57
C SER A 25 -8.58 -15.73 48.32
N GLY A 26 -8.65 -15.30 47.05
CA GLY A 26 -8.66 -13.90 46.65
C GLY A 26 -7.29 -13.22 46.69
N ARG A 27 -6.18 -13.98 46.83
CA ARG A 27 -4.83 -13.42 46.88
C ARG A 27 -4.17 -13.48 45.51
N LYS A 28 -3.62 -12.34 45.08
CA LYS A 28 -2.85 -12.24 43.85
C LYS A 28 -1.48 -12.89 44.03
N ARG A 29 -1.20 -13.97 43.30
CA ARG A 29 0.10 -14.66 43.26
C ARG A 29 0.78 -14.45 41.92
N TRP A 30 2.10 -14.58 41.93
CA TRP A 30 2.96 -14.49 40.75
C TRP A 30 3.65 -15.84 40.56
N GLU A 31 3.52 -16.41 39.37
CA GLU A 31 4.20 -17.65 39.00
C GLU A 31 5.24 -17.36 37.91
N THR A 32 6.46 -17.84 38.14
CA THR A 32 7.54 -17.81 37.15
C THR A 32 7.54 -19.14 36.44
N VAL A 33 7.06 -19.17 35.19
CA VAL A 33 7.04 -20.40 34.38
C VAL A 33 8.35 -20.52 33.61
N GLN A 34 9.10 -21.60 33.86
CA GLN A 34 10.20 -22.01 32.97
C GLN A 34 9.64 -22.89 31.85
N VAL A 35 9.85 -22.47 30.60
CA VAL A 35 9.43 -23.23 29.42
C VAL A 35 10.45 -24.32 29.14
N SER A 36 10.06 -25.60 29.25
CA SER A 36 10.84 -26.73 28.76
C SER A 36 10.32 -27.20 27.39
N GLU A 37 11.25 -27.52 26.49
CA GLU A 37 11.00 -27.91 25.11
C GLU A 37 10.17 -29.22 25.01
N ALA A 38 9.01 -29.14 24.36
CA ALA A 38 8.21 -30.32 24.01
C ALA A 38 8.64 -30.85 22.62
N LYS A 39 9.06 -32.13 22.59
CA LYS A 39 9.35 -32.87 21.35
C LYS A 39 8.05 -33.30 20.68
N ASN A 40 7.79 -32.81 19.46
CA ASN A 40 6.70 -33.28 18.61
C ASN A 40 7.15 -34.47 17.76
N ASN A 41 6.56 -35.64 18.03
CA ASN A 41 6.58 -36.80 17.14
C ASN A 41 5.30 -36.76 16.30
N ASN A 42 5.41 -36.46 15.00
CA ASN A 42 4.35 -36.77 14.03
C ASN A 42 4.93 -37.61 12.89
N VAL A 43 4.39 -38.81 12.78
CA VAL A 43 4.64 -39.81 11.74
C VAL A 43 3.70 -39.50 10.58
N TRP A 44 4.24 -39.26 9.39
CA TRP A 44 3.48 -39.16 8.14
C TRP A 44 3.66 -40.44 7.33
N SER A 45 2.55 -41.00 6.83
CA SER A 45 2.50 -42.16 5.95
C SER A 45 2.80 -41.74 4.50
N GLU A 46 3.73 -42.43 3.86
CA GLU A 46 4.10 -42.26 2.46
C GLU A 46 3.09 -42.94 1.53
N ASP A 47 2.61 -42.21 0.51
CA ASP A 47 1.92 -42.76 -0.66
C ASP A 47 2.61 -42.25 -1.94
N PRO A 48 3.31 -43.09 -2.72
CA PRO A 48 4.06 -42.64 -3.88
C PRO A 48 3.33 -42.99 -5.19
N SER A 49 2.61 -42.02 -5.76
CA SER A 49 2.25 -42.05 -7.18
C SER A 49 2.39 -40.67 -7.83
N TRP A 50 3.62 -40.16 -7.87
CA TRP A 50 3.99 -38.99 -8.67
C TRP A 50 5.14 -39.37 -9.59
N SER A 51 4.88 -39.43 -10.90
CA SER A 51 5.94 -39.58 -11.91
C SER A 51 6.52 -38.20 -12.21
N PHE A 52 7.70 -37.94 -11.66
CA PHE A 52 8.50 -36.72 -11.86
C PHE A 52 9.34 -36.84 -13.13
N ASP A 53 9.39 -35.79 -13.96
CA ASP A 53 10.34 -35.68 -15.08
C ASP A 53 11.60 -34.93 -14.59
N PRO A 54 12.73 -35.64 -14.36
CA PRO A 54 13.96 -35.04 -13.85
C PRO A 54 14.65 -34.10 -14.85
N ASN A 55 14.18 -33.97 -16.10
CA ASN A 55 14.79 -33.09 -17.09
C ASN A 55 14.12 -31.70 -17.18
N ALA A 56 13.07 -31.43 -16.41
CA ALA A 56 12.36 -30.14 -16.44
C ALA A 56 13.02 -29.03 -15.59
N VAL A 57 14.11 -29.32 -14.87
CA VAL A 57 14.72 -28.37 -13.93
C VAL A 57 16.13 -28.00 -14.39
N HIS A 58 16.25 -26.85 -15.06
CA HIS A 58 17.53 -26.16 -15.17
C HIS A 58 17.92 -25.63 -13.78
N VAL A 59 18.76 -26.39 -13.07
CA VAL A 59 19.34 -25.95 -11.79
C VAL A 59 20.38 -24.86 -12.09
N ILE A 60 20.00 -23.60 -11.89
CA ILE A 60 20.88 -22.44 -11.99
C ILE A 60 21.63 -22.32 -10.65
N HIS A 61 22.96 -22.47 -10.69
CA HIS A 61 23.82 -22.55 -9.50
C HIS A 61 24.22 -21.20 -8.88
N ASP A 62 23.76 -20.07 -9.42
CA ASP A 62 24.00 -18.72 -8.87
C ASP A 62 22.65 -18.01 -8.60
N LEU A 63 22.10 -18.20 -7.40
CA LEU A 63 21.03 -17.35 -6.86
C LEU A 63 21.65 -16.18 -6.08
N ASP A 64 22.53 -15.42 -6.71
CA ASP A 64 22.65 -14.01 -6.35
C ASP A 64 21.27 -13.37 -6.60
N LYS A 65 20.82 -12.50 -5.68
CA LYS A 65 19.62 -11.64 -5.84
C LYS A 65 19.46 -11.32 -7.33
N PRO A 66 18.28 -11.57 -7.95
CA PRO A 66 18.12 -11.70 -9.40
C PRO A 66 19.10 -10.79 -10.08
N SER A 67 20.20 -11.37 -10.62
CA SER A 67 21.32 -10.58 -11.11
C SER A 67 20.73 -9.40 -11.86
N GLU A 68 21.15 -8.17 -11.54
CA GLU A 68 20.53 -6.91 -12.00
C GLU A 68 20.26 -6.86 -13.52
N SER A 69 20.84 -7.81 -14.26
CA SER A 69 20.77 -8.10 -15.68
C SER A 69 19.49 -8.74 -16.23
N ARG A 70 18.57 -9.34 -15.47
CA ARG A 70 17.30 -9.82 -16.06
C ARG A 70 16.20 -8.78 -15.90
N LEU A 71 15.64 -8.40 -17.04
CA LEU A 71 14.54 -7.48 -17.26
C LEU A 71 13.25 -7.97 -16.59
N ALA A 72 13.22 -8.11 -15.26
CA ALA A 72 12.01 -8.40 -14.52
C ALA A 72 11.00 -7.29 -14.84
N THR A 73 10.05 -7.61 -15.71
CA THR A 73 8.89 -6.79 -15.98
C THR A 73 7.88 -7.03 -14.87
N SER A 74 7.15 -5.97 -14.51
CA SER A 74 5.97 -6.11 -13.67
C SER A 74 4.99 -7.05 -14.37
N THR A 75 4.61 -8.15 -13.71
CA THR A 75 3.54 -9.04 -14.20
C THR A 75 2.20 -8.41 -13.90
N HIS A 76 1.23 -8.62 -14.78
CA HIS A 76 -0.14 -8.22 -14.52
C HIS A 76 -0.74 -9.06 -13.38
N ILE A 77 -0.88 -8.49 -12.18
CA ILE A 77 -1.26 -9.24 -10.99
C ILE A 77 -2.66 -9.87 -11.04
N VAL A 78 -3.53 -9.43 -11.96
CA VAL A 78 -4.93 -9.92 -12.04
C VAL A 78 -5.02 -11.41 -12.37
N SER A 79 -4.06 -11.94 -13.12
CA SER A 79 -4.02 -13.36 -13.49
C SER A 79 -2.58 -13.84 -13.46
N VAL A 80 -2.27 -14.71 -12.50
CA VAL A 80 -0.93 -15.27 -12.32
C VAL A 80 -0.98 -16.76 -12.65
N ASP A 81 -0.13 -17.19 -13.58
CA ASP A 81 0.10 -18.62 -13.82
C ASP A 81 1.15 -19.15 -12.83
N TRP A 82 0.66 -19.66 -11.71
CA TRP A 82 1.48 -20.20 -10.63
C TRP A 82 2.31 -21.41 -11.03
N SER A 83 1.99 -22.09 -12.14
CA SER A 83 2.80 -23.20 -12.63
C SER A 83 4.15 -22.76 -13.22
N THR A 84 4.30 -21.47 -13.51
CA THR A 84 5.50 -20.88 -14.15
C THR A 84 6.51 -20.30 -13.15
N ILE A 85 6.39 -20.62 -11.85
CA ILE A 85 7.32 -20.12 -10.83
C ILE A 85 8.74 -20.61 -11.15
N LYS A 86 9.66 -19.65 -11.31
CA LYS A 86 11.09 -19.86 -11.53
C LYS A 86 11.91 -19.69 -10.26
N GLY A 87 11.45 -18.81 -9.36
CA GLY A 87 12.18 -18.47 -8.15
C GLY A 87 11.31 -17.80 -7.11
N VAL A 88 11.73 -17.94 -5.85
CA VAL A 88 11.13 -17.27 -4.69
C VAL A 88 12.26 -16.79 -3.79
N TRP A 89 12.21 -15.54 -3.35
CA TRP A 89 13.10 -14.99 -2.34
C TRP A 89 12.35 -14.10 -1.35
N THR A 90 12.96 -13.93 -0.18
CA THR A 90 12.46 -13.07 0.90
C THR A 90 13.39 -11.89 1.11
N THR A 91 12.90 -10.84 1.76
CA THR A 91 13.78 -9.81 2.29
C THR A 91 14.52 -10.34 3.54
N GLU A 92 15.72 -9.80 3.79
CA GLU A 92 16.60 -10.24 4.90
C GLU A 92 16.06 -9.85 6.27
N ASP A 93 15.26 -8.78 6.35
CA ASP A 93 14.69 -8.23 7.58
C ASP A 93 13.57 -9.08 8.19
N GLY A 94 13.33 -10.28 7.64
CA GLY A 94 12.26 -11.15 8.10
C GLY A 94 10.88 -10.57 7.84
N SER A 95 10.77 -9.55 6.97
CA SER A 95 9.49 -9.03 6.55
C SER A 95 8.70 -10.15 5.88
N GLU A 96 7.39 -10.13 6.06
CA GLU A 96 6.45 -11.10 5.51
C GLU A 96 6.29 -10.93 3.99
N LEU A 97 7.28 -10.36 3.31
CA LEU A 97 7.33 -10.05 1.89
C LEU A 97 8.17 -11.09 1.14
N PHE A 98 7.51 -11.79 0.23
CA PHE A 98 8.09 -12.71 -0.73
C PHE A 98 8.06 -12.07 -2.11
N PHE A 99 9.08 -12.30 -2.89
CA PHE A 99 9.07 -12.00 -4.30
C PHE A 99 9.08 -13.31 -5.06
N VAL A 100 8.12 -13.45 -5.98
CA VAL A 100 7.92 -14.65 -6.78
C VAL A 100 8.24 -14.29 -8.23
N GLU A 101 9.34 -14.85 -8.74
CA GLU A 101 9.68 -14.78 -10.15
C GLU A 101 8.92 -15.86 -10.89
N LEU A 102 8.17 -15.42 -11.88
CA LEU A 102 7.36 -16.20 -12.80
C LEU A 102 7.97 -16.09 -14.21
N GLU A 103 7.45 -16.83 -15.17
CA GLU A 103 7.86 -16.65 -16.56
C GLU A 103 7.51 -15.27 -17.11
N ALA A 104 6.34 -14.73 -16.74
CA ALA A 104 5.85 -13.44 -17.18
C ALA A 104 6.49 -12.22 -16.49
N GLY A 105 7.25 -12.43 -15.39
CA GLY A 105 7.81 -11.35 -14.58
C GLY A 105 7.77 -11.63 -13.09
N VAL A 106 7.73 -10.59 -12.26
CA VAL A 106 7.79 -10.73 -10.79
C VAL A 106 6.51 -10.18 -10.15
N VAL A 107 6.05 -10.87 -9.11
CA VAL A 107 5.02 -10.37 -8.19
C VAL A 107 5.55 -10.38 -6.76
N ALA A 108 5.02 -9.49 -5.93
CA ALA A 108 5.29 -9.50 -4.49
C ALA A 108 4.11 -10.11 -3.74
N LEU A 109 4.37 -10.97 -2.76
CA LEU A 109 3.38 -11.50 -1.83
C LEU A 109 3.72 -11.03 -0.43
N LYS A 110 2.81 -10.28 0.19
CA LYS A 110 2.94 -9.79 1.56
C LYS A 110 1.97 -10.55 2.45
N GLY A 111 2.49 -11.29 3.42
CA GLY A 111 1.73 -11.65 4.61
C GLY A 111 1.46 -10.37 5.39
N SER A 112 0.22 -10.11 5.76
CA SER A 112 -0.12 -8.96 6.59
C SER A 112 -1.15 -9.36 7.62
N LEU A 113 -0.92 -8.98 8.88
CA LEU A 113 -1.92 -9.06 9.94
C LEU A 113 -2.92 -7.90 9.89
N THR A 114 -2.68 -6.91 9.02
CA THR A 114 -3.55 -5.73 8.89
C THR A 114 -4.06 -5.61 7.46
N ILE A 115 -4.29 -6.75 6.79
CA ILE A 115 -4.64 -6.81 5.38
C ILE A 115 -5.79 -5.87 4.97
N ALA A 116 -6.81 -5.70 5.82
CA ALA A 116 -7.90 -4.77 5.51
C ALA A 116 -7.43 -3.31 5.51
N SER A 117 -6.60 -2.94 6.48
CA SER A 117 -6.02 -1.61 6.58
C SER A 117 -5.10 -1.30 5.40
N ASP A 118 -4.25 -2.26 5.01
CA ASP A 118 -3.29 -2.12 3.92
C ASP A 118 -4.01 -1.95 2.56
N ILE A 119 -4.98 -2.81 2.26
CA ILE A 119 -5.76 -2.75 1.02
C ILE A 119 -6.60 -1.47 0.97
N PHE A 120 -7.26 -1.10 2.06
CA PHE A 120 -8.03 0.13 2.13
C PHE A 120 -7.15 1.37 1.89
N ALA A 121 -5.98 1.43 2.53
CA ALA A 121 -5.03 2.52 2.33
C ALA A 121 -4.52 2.57 0.88
N ASN A 122 -4.21 1.43 0.27
CA ASN A 122 -3.77 1.39 -1.13
C ASN A 122 -4.86 1.87 -2.09
N ASN A 123 -6.10 1.41 -1.93
CA ASN A 123 -7.22 1.87 -2.75
C ASN A 123 -7.47 3.37 -2.57
N LEU A 124 -7.42 3.85 -1.32
CA LEU A 124 -7.59 5.27 -1.02
C LEU A 124 -6.46 6.12 -1.61
N ALA A 125 -5.22 5.63 -1.64
CA ALA A 125 -4.09 6.31 -2.28
C ALA A 125 -4.35 6.54 -3.78
N ILE A 126 -4.91 5.54 -4.47
CA ILE A 126 -5.29 5.65 -5.88
C ILE A 126 -6.38 6.72 -6.07
N VAL A 127 -7.43 6.69 -5.23
CA VAL A 127 -8.55 7.63 -5.30
C VAL A 127 -8.10 9.06 -4.93
N ALA A 128 -7.19 9.21 -3.98
CA ALA A 128 -6.54 10.46 -3.62
C ALA A 128 -5.67 11.05 -4.74
N GLY A 129 -5.44 10.29 -5.82
CA GLY A 129 -4.67 10.74 -6.97
C GLY A 129 -3.17 10.68 -6.76
N LEU A 130 -2.68 9.86 -5.82
CA LEU A 130 -1.26 9.52 -5.79
C LEU A 130 -0.88 8.80 -7.08
N GLU A 131 0.24 9.21 -7.65
CA GLU A 131 0.75 8.63 -8.89
C GLU A 131 1.54 7.35 -8.59
N ASP A 132 1.50 6.40 -9.52
CA ASP A 132 2.33 5.18 -9.51
C ASP A 132 2.23 4.34 -8.23
N VAL A 133 1.06 4.35 -7.59
CA VAL A 133 0.70 3.43 -6.50
C VAL A 133 0.73 1.99 -7.03
N PRO A 134 1.51 1.08 -6.40
CA PRO A 134 1.53 -0.33 -6.80
C PRO A 134 0.13 -0.92 -6.71
N LYS A 135 -0.30 -1.64 -7.75
CA LYS A 135 -1.57 -2.36 -7.68
C LYS A 135 -1.49 -3.43 -6.60
N MET A 136 -2.59 -3.62 -5.87
CA MET A 136 -2.72 -4.66 -4.85
C MET A 136 -4.02 -5.42 -5.03
N ARG A 137 -4.02 -6.70 -4.64
CA ARG A 137 -5.22 -7.49 -4.42
C ARG A 137 -4.99 -8.54 -3.35
N VAL A 138 -6.07 -9.11 -2.84
CA VAL A 138 -6.00 -10.20 -1.87
C VAL A 138 -6.11 -11.54 -2.59
N VAL A 139 -5.33 -12.53 -2.16
CA VAL A 139 -5.54 -13.96 -2.45
C VAL A 139 -5.97 -14.61 -1.16
N VAL A 140 -7.16 -15.20 -1.13
CA VAL A 140 -7.72 -15.84 0.08
C VAL A 140 -7.76 -17.36 -0.06
N GLU A 141 -7.66 -18.06 1.06
CA GLU A 141 -7.63 -19.53 1.13
C GLU A 141 -8.79 -20.23 0.42
N GLN A 142 -9.98 -19.61 0.39
CA GLN A 142 -11.18 -20.16 -0.23
C GLN A 142 -11.16 -20.11 -1.78
N ASP A 143 -10.19 -19.40 -2.37
CA ASP A 143 -10.03 -19.33 -3.81
C ASP A 143 -9.19 -20.48 -4.35
N SER A 144 -9.61 -21.01 -5.51
CA SER A 144 -8.83 -22.05 -6.20
C SER A 144 -7.40 -21.57 -6.54
N GLU A 145 -7.25 -20.26 -6.74
CA GLU A 145 -5.94 -19.64 -6.93
C GLU A 145 -5.01 -19.84 -5.73
N TRP A 146 -5.52 -19.79 -4.50
CA TRP A 146 -4.70 -20.03 -3.31
C TRP A 146 -4.10 -21.43 -3.31
N GLY A 147 -4.90 -22.45 -3.64
CA GLY A 147 -4.42 -23.82 -3.77
C GLY A 147 -3.31 -23.94 -4.80
N GLN A 148 -3.51 -23.35 -5.98
CA GLN A 148 -2.49 -23.33 -7.04
C GLN A 148 -1.21 -22.60 -6.61
N MET A 149 -1.35 -21.44 -5.99
CA MET A 149 -0.23 -20.64 -5.47
C MET A 149 0.58 -21.45 -4.45
N THR A 150 -0.08 -21.94 -3.40
CA THR A 150 0.59 -22.64 -2.30
C THR A 150 1.23 -23.95 -2.78
N GLU A 151 0.54 -24.75 -3.60
CA GLU A 151 1.09 -25.99 -4.15
C GLU A 151 2.37 -25.74 -4.96
N ASN A 152 2.37 -24.75 -5.85
CA ASN A 152 3.54 -24.47 -6.68
C ASN A 152 4.70 -23.84 -5.90
N LEU A 153 4.41 -23.01 -4.88
CA LEU A 153 5.42 -22.52 -3.94
C LEU A 153 6.07 -23.68 -3.17
N TRP A 154 5.28 -24.63 -2.69
CA TRP A 154 5.78 -25.84 -2.02
C TRP A 154 6.59 -26.74 -2.95
N ARG A 155 6.15 -26.91 -4.20
CA ARG A 155 6.87 -27.69 -5.20
C ARG A 155 8.25 -27.08 -5.48
N MET A 156 8.33 -25.77 -5.69
CA MET A 156 9.60 -25.06 -5.87
C MET A 156 10.54 -25.23 -4.67
N GLU A 157 9.98 -25.12 -3.46
CA GLU A 157 10.72 -25.31 -2.21
C GLU A 157 11.26 -26.75 -2.06
N ALA A 158 10.45 -27.76 -2.40
CA ALA A 158 10.88 -29.16 -2.43
C ALA A 158 12.01 -29.39 -3.45
N THR A 159 11.90 -28.84 -4.66
CA THR A 159 12.94 -28.93 -5.69
C THR A 159 14.26 -28.31 -5.24
N LYS A 160 14.24 -27.14 -4.59
CA LYS A 160 15.45 -26.52 -4.02
C LYS A 160 16.13 -27.42 -2.98
N ARG A 161 15.34 -28.10 -2.14
CA ARG A 161 15.83 -29.02 -1.11
C ARG A 161 16.50 -30.25 -1.72
N GLU A 162 15.88 -30.85 -2.73
CA GLU A 162 16.42 -32.01 -3.46
C GLU A 162 17.73 -31.66 -4.18
N ALA A 163 17.83 -30.44 -4.73
CA ALA A 163 19.04 -29.92 -5.36
C ALA A 163 20.18 -29.60 -4.38
N GLY A 164 19.99 -29.78 -3.06
CA GLY A 164 21.01 -29.50 -2.05
C GLY A 164 21.28 -28.01 -1.84
N LEU A 165 20.41 -27.12 -2.33
CA LEU A 165 20.50 -25.67 -2.11
C LEU A 165 20.02 -25.36 -0.68
N LYS A 166 20.87 -25.68 0.31
CA LYS A 166 20.60 -25.51 1.73
C LYS A 166 20.68 -24.04 2.13
N ASN A 167 19.60 -23.29 1.90
CA ASN A 167 19.35 -22.08 2.66
C ASN A 167 18.27 -22.39 3.71
N GLU A 168 18.63 -23.21 4.71
CA GLU A 168 17.71 -23.76 5.72
C GLU A 168 16.85 -22.68 6.40
N GLU A 169 17.39 -21.46 6.54
CA GLU A 169 16.68 -20.34 7.16
C GLU A 169 15.56 -19.77 6.27
N SER A 170 15.81 -19.58 4.96
CA SER A 170 14.81 -19.03 4.04
C SER A 170 13.63 -19.97 3.83
N ASN A 171 13.93 -21.26 3.77
CA ASN A 171 12.97 -22.35 3.56
C ASN A 171 12.00 -22.47 4.76
N SER A 172 12.53 -22.29 5.98
CA SER A 172 11.73 -22.24 7.20
C SER A 172 10.76 -21.03 7.21
N LYS A 173 11.20 -19.86 6.72
CA LYS A 173 10.39 -18.64 6.72
C LYS A 173 9.20 -18.72 5.77
N LEU A 174 9.40 -19.19 4.53
CA LEU A 174 8.32 -19.41 3.57
C LEU A 174 7.31 -20.44 4.09
N ALA A 175 7.79 -21.59 4.55
CA ALA A 175 6.95 -22.63 5.12
C ALA A 175 6.11 -22.13 6.31
N LYS A 176 6.74 -21.46 7.28
CA LYS A 176 6.04 -20.87 8.44
C LYS A 176 5.00 -19.83 8.02
N SER A 177 5.31 -19.03 7.00
CA SER A 177 4.40 -18.01 6.50
C SER A 177 3.22 -18.62 5.74
N LEU A 178 3.42 -19.67 4.96
CA LEU A 178 2.34 -20.34 4.24
C LEU A 178 1.40 -21.11 5.17
N LEU A 179 1.93 -21.77 6.20
CA LEU A 179 1.15 -22.64 7.10
C LEU A 179 0.26 -21.89 8.09
N GLY A 180 0.48 -20.59 8.29
CA GLY A 180 -0.23 -19.78 9.30
C GLY A 180 -1.11 -18.68 8.74
N ARG A 181 -1.29 -18.60 7.42
CA ARG A 181 -1.99 -17.49 6.76
C ARG A 181 -3.22 -18.00 6.04
N VAL A 182 -4.29 -17.23 6.15
CA VAL A 182 -5.53 -17.46 5.40
C VAL A 182 -5.66 -16.56 4.17
N SER A 183 -4.74 -15.59 4.06
CA SER A 183 -4.72 -14.61 2.98
C SER A 183 -3.32 -14.03 2.79
N PHE A 184 -3.03 -13.62 1.56
CA PHE A 184 -1.86 -12.83 1.18
C PHE A 184 -2.30 -11.59 0.41
N ILE A 185 -1.56 -10.50 0.57
CA ILE A 185 -1.64 -9.37 -0.35
C ILE A 185 -0.71 -9.68 -1.52
N MET A 186 -1.25 -9.80 -2.72
CA MET A 186 -0.46 -9.79 -3.94
C MET A 186 -0.29 -8.36 -4.42
N MET A 187 0.96 -8.00 -4.69
CA MET A 187 1.36 -6.66 -5.09
C MET A 187 2.06 -6.68 -6.45
N GLU A 188 1.86 -5.61 -7.20
CA GLU A 188 2.68 -5.30 -8.35
C GLU A 188 4.15 -5.13 -7.93
N PHE A 189 5.06 -5.84 -8.59
CA PHE A 189 6.48 -5.60 -8.40
C PHE A 189 6.88 -4.27 -9.02
N VAL A 190 7.25 -3.30 -8.18
CA VAL A 190 7.76 -2.02 -8.65
C VAL A 190 9.28 -2.04 -8.66
N ARG A 191 9.86 -1.90 -9.84
CA ARG A 191 11.30 -1.74 -10.02
C ARG A 191 11.72 -0.34 -9.55
N GLY A 192 12.47 -0.29 -8.46
CA GLY A 192 12.96 0.96 -7.89
C GLY A 192 14.03 0.74 -6.84
N HIS A 193 14.47 1.86 -6.28
CA HIS A 193 15.35 1.91 -5.12
C HIS A 193 14.62 2.64 -4.01
N ASP A 194 14.63 2.09 -2.81
CA ASP A 194 14.20 2.84 -1.64
C ASP A 194 15.19 3.97 -1.34
N LEU A 195 14.75 4.98 -0.59
CA LEU A 195 15.56 6.16 -0.30
C LEU A 195 16.87 5.81 0.42
N GLN A 196 16.87 4.77 1.27
CA GLN A 196 18.07 4.34 2.01
C GLN A 196 19.11 3.68 1.10
N SER A 197 18.65 2.98 0.06
CA SER A 197 19.52 2.30 -0.89
C SER A 197 20.27 3.23 -1.85
N LEU A 198 19.96 4.54 -1.85
CA LEU A 198 20.51 5.52 -2.81
C LEU A 198 21.79 6.26 -2.34
N LEU A 199 22.57 5.65 -1.43
CA LEU A 199 23.73 6.29 -0.80
C LEU A 199 25.07 6.17 -1.57
N GLY A 200 25.14 5.35 -2.62
CA GLY A 200 26.35 5.18 -3.43
C GLY A 200 26.66 6.36 -4.36
N GLU A 201 27.83 6.39 -4.99
CA GLU A 201 28.25 7.52 -5.83
C GLU A 201 27.36 7.66 -7.09
N GLU A 202 27.07 6.56 -7.76
CA GLU A 202 26.22 6.55 -8.96
C GLU A 202 24.74 6.78 -8.60
N GLU A 203 24.28 6.18 -7.51
CA GLU A 203 22.96 6.40 -6.94
C GLU A 203 22.78 7.85 -6.49
N GLY A 204 23.84 8.46 -5.97
CA GLY A 204 23.92 9.87 -5.62
C GLY A 204 23.69 10.78 -6.82
N LYS A 205 24.25 10.45 -8.00
CA LYS A 205 23.97 11.19 -9.26
C LYS A 205 22.52 11.02 -9.69
N LEU A 206 21.98 9.81 -9.57
CA LEU A 206 20.59 9.50 -9.88
C LEU A 206 19.63 10.30 -9.00
N ILE A 207 19.81 10.27 -7.67
CA ILE A 207 18.90 10.95 -6.75
C ILE A 207 18.98 12.47 -6.87
N ARG A 208 20.16 13.05 -7.14
CA ARG A 208 20.28 14.48 -7.50
C ARG A 208 19.45 14.83 -8.73
N ARG A 209 19.50 13.99 -9.78
CA ARG A 209 18.71 14.19 -11.00
C ARG A 209 17.21 14.08 -10.71
N ILE A 210 16.80 13.11 -9.89
CA ILE A 210 15.41 12.93 -9.47
C ILE A 210 14.91 14.12 -8.65
N PHE A 211 15.67 14.57 -7.65
CA PHE A 211 15.31 15.72 -6.79
C PHE A 211 15.40 17.07 -7.49
N ALA A 212 16.15 17.18 -8.59
CA ALA A 212 16.10 18.37 -9.45
C ALA A 212 14.74 18.57 -10.13
N LYS A 213 13.88 17.54 -10.16
CA LYS A 213 12.55 17.63 -10.75
C LYS A 213 11.54 18.15 -9.75
N ARG A 214 10.92 19.26 -10.10
CA ARG A 214 9.87 19.89 -9.31
C ARG A 214 8.70 18.93 -9.04
N GLU A 215 8.30 18.15 -10.04
CA GLU A 215 7.15 17.23 -9.96
C GLU A 215 7.38 16.12 -8.92
N VAL A 216 8.62 15.67 -8.74
CA VAL A 216 8.96 14.68 -7.72
C VAL A 216 8.83 15.26 -6.33
N LEU A 217 9.33 16.48 -6.12
CA LEU A 217 9.19 17.17 -4.83
C LEU A 217 7.72 17.49 -4.50
N GLU A 218 6.93 17.90 -5.50
CA GLU A 218 5.48 18.06 -5.33
C GLU A 218 4.80 16.72 -4.98
N ALA A 219 5.21 15.62 -5.62
CA ALA A 219 4.69 14.29 -5.32
C ALA A 219 5.08 13.81 -3.91
N ILE A 220 6.27 14.14 -3.40
CA ILE A 220 6.63 13.91 -1.99
C ILE A 220 5.67 14.68 -1.07
N GLY A 221 5.39 15.94 -1.36
CA GLY A 221 4.40 16.73 -0.63
C GLY A 221 3.02 16.09 -0.61
N HIS A 222 2.55 15.64 -1.77
CA HIS A 222 1.27 14.94 -1.89
C HIS A 222 1.27 13.64 -1.08
N LEU A 223 2.37 12.88 -1.11
CA LEU A 223 2.51 11.66 -0.33
C LEU A 223 2.43 11.93 1.19
N ILE A 224 3.01 13.03 1.66
CA ILE A 224 2.88 13.48 3.05
C ILE A 224 1.42 13.83 3.39
N ALA A 225 0.72 14.55 2.50
CA ALA A 225 -0.70 14.85 2.69
C ALA A 225 -1.51 13.56 2.91
N PHE A 226 -1.23 12.53 2.10
CA PHE A 226 -1.85 11.23 2.22
C PHE A 226 -1.50 10.55 3.55
N ASP A 227 -0.24 10.57 3.96
CA ASP A 227 0.19 9.99 5.24
C ASP A 227 -0.46 10.66 6.45
N LEU A 228 -0.66 11.98 6.42
CA LEU A 228 -1.43 12.70 7.44
C LEU A 228 -2.91 12.31 7.42
N TYR A 229 -3.48 12.01 6.25
CA TYR A 229 -4.88 11.62 6.17
C TYR A 229 -5.12 10.22 6.77
N VAL A 230 -4.22 9.28 6.48
CA VAL A 230 -4.34 7.88 6.93
C VAL A 230 -3.63 7.60 8.27
N ASN A 231 -3.05 8.64 8.88
CA ASN A 231 -2.19 8.57 10.06
C ASN A 231 -1.02 7.59 9.92
N ASN A 232 -0.44 7.48 8.73
CA ASN A 232 0.75 6.66 8.48
C ASN A 232 1.99 7.37 8.99
N TRP A 233 2.29 7.14 10.26
CA TRP A 233 3.39 7.79 10.96
C TRP A 233 4.76 7.25 10.56
N ASP A 234 4.85 6.09 9.91
CA ASP A 234 6.14 5.41 9.71
C ASP A 234 7.00 6.07 8.63
N ARG A 235 6.41 6.62 7.56
CA ARG A 235 7.18 7.04 6.37
C ARG A 235 8.01 8.32 6.57
N PHE A 236 7.37 9.43 6.92
CA PHE A 236 8.01 10.75 7.02
C PHE A 236 7.84 11.37 8.41
N PRO A 237 8.88 12.03 8.96
CA PRO A 237 8.79 12.72 10.24
C PRO A 237 8.13 14.11 10.10
N TYR A 238 6.82 14.16 9.81
CA TYR A 238 6.12 15.42 9.51
C TYR A 238 5.41 16.05 10.71
N VAL A 239 4.36 15.45 11.28
CA VAL A 239 3.72 15.90 12.55
C VAL A 239 4.12 15.01 13.72
N TRP A 240 4.60 13.81 13.45
CA TRP A 240 5.05 12.86 14.45
C TRP A 240 6.48 13.16 14.89
N MET A 241 6.85 12.65 16.07
CA MET A 241 8.17 12.81 16.67
C MET A 241 9.04 11.56 16.46
N ASN A 242 8.93 10.91 15.31
CA ASN A 242 9.77 9.78 14.91
C ASN A 242 10.85 10.23 13.89
N ASN A 243 11.66 9.28 13.43
CA ASN A 243 12.73 9.53 12.46
C ASN A 243 12.32 9.23 11.01
N GLY A 244 11.05 8.84 10.77
CA GLY A 244 10.61 8.25 9.51
C GLY A 244 11.24 6.89 9.21
N ASN A 245 10.89 6.36 8.04
CA ASN A 245 11.36 5.09 7.52
C ASN A 245 11.69 5.26 6.03
N PRO A 246 12.97 5.47 5.68
CA PRO A 246 13.37 5.71 4.30
C PRO A 246 13.10 4.51 3.38
N LYS A 247 12.96 3.29 3.94
CA LYS A 247 12.61 2.10 3.15
C LYS A 247 11.20 2.17 2.56
N ASN A 248 10.32 2.94 3.19
CA ASN A 248 8.94 3.13 2.75
C ASN A 248 8.75 4.28 1.74
N VAL A 249 9.85 4.87 1.28
CA VAL A 249 9.91 5.86 0.21
C VAL A 249 10.72 5.27 -0.94
N MET A 250 10.06 4.94 -2.06
CA MET A 250 10.73 4.31 -3.19
C MET A 250 10.72 5.19 -4.43
N PHE A 251 11.76 5.08 -5.24
CA PHE A 251 11.89 5.79 -6.50
C PHE A 251 11.86 4.80 -7.67
N ASN A 252 10.88 4.97 -8.55
CA ASN A 252 10.85 4.25 -9.81
C ASN A 252 11.91 4.84 -10.73
N ILE A 253 13.04 4.15 -10.89
CA ILE A 253 14.18 4.63 -11.66
C ILE A 253 13.89 4.89 -13.14
N ARG A 254 12.94 4.15 -13.73
CA ARG A 254 12.60 4.30 -15.16
C ARG A 254 11.70 5.49 -15.40
N LYS A 255 10.75 5.73 -14.49
CA LYS A 255 9.80 6.84 -14.57
C LYS A 255 10.36 8.11 -13.91
N GLU A 256 11.41 7.96 -13.11
CA GLU A 256 11.99 9.01 -12.26
C GLU A 256 10.93 9.69 -11.39
N LYS A 257 10.14 8.86 -10.70
CA LYS A 257 9.04 9.26 -9.83
C LYS A 257 9.18 8.65 -8.45
N VAL A 258 8.73 9.38 -7.44
CA VAL A 258 8.56 8.86 -6.08
C VAL A 258 7.25 8.09 -5.98
N LEU A 259 7.26 7.04 -5.17
CA LEU A 259 6.07 6.34 -4.72
C LEU A 259 6.21 5.98 -3.23
N GLY A 260 5.08 5.99 -2.53
CA GLY A 260 5.00 5.36 -1.22
C GLY A 260 4.82 3.86 -1.38
N ILE A 261 5.47 3.08 -0.51
CA ILE A 261 5.10 1.69 -0.30
C ILE A 261 4.60 1.51 1.12
N ASP A 262 4.06 0.32 1.38
CA ASP A 262 3.55 -0.08 2.69
C ASP A 262 2.49 0.87 3.28
N HIS A 263 1.58 1.34 2.43
CA HIS A 263 0.45 2.15 2.87
C HIS A 263 -0.40 1.37 3.88
N THR A 264 -0.58 1.95 5.05
CA THR A 264 -1.41 1.38 6.12
C THR A 264 -2.30 2.48 6.69
N PHE A 265 -3.57 2.16 6.96
CA PHE A 265 -4.53 3.06 7.58
C PHE A 265 -4.59 2.83 9.09
N THR A 266 -4.05 3.76 9.87
CA THR A 266 -3.87 3.63 11.33
C THR A 266 -4.72 4.65 12.07
N SER A 267 -6.04 4.55 11.95
CA SER A 267 -6.95 5.47 12.64
C SER A 267 -6.74 5.43 14.15
N ILE A 268 -6.87 6.59 14.79
CA ILE A 268 -6.97 6.67 16.25
C ILE A 268 -8.46 6.61 16.59
N ASP A 269 -8.88 5.58 17.31
CA ASP A 269 -10.28 5.46 17.74
C ASP A 269 -10.64 6.62 18.68
N PRO A 270 -11.57 7.52 18.30
CA PRO A 270 -11.92 8.67 19.14
C PRO A 270 -12.65 8.29 20.43
N GLU A 271 -13.31 7.13 20.47
CA GLU A 271 -14.05 6.67 21.65
C GLU A 271 -13.09 6.08 22.68
N GLN A 272 -12.07 5.33 22.22
CA GLN A 272 -11.08 4.71 23.10
C GLN A 272 -9.92 5.65 23.46
N PHE A 273 -9.50 6.51 22.53
CA PHE A 273 -8.29 7.33 22.63
C PHE A 273 -8.57 8.81 22.28
N GLY A 274 -9.71 9.35 22.70
CA GLY A 274 -10.18 10.68 22.35
C GLY A 274 -9.13 11.80 22.47
N GLU A 275 -8.44 11.90 23.62
CA GLU A 275 -7.41 12.92 23.83
C GLU A 275 -6.24 12.80 22.83
N ASN A 276 -5.76 11.58 22.57
CA ASN A 276 -4.68 11.36 21.60
C ASN A 276 -5.15 11.65 20.17
N CYS A 277 -6.40 11.31 19.85
CA CYS A 277 -7.02 11.63 18.57
C CYS A 277 -7.10 13.14 18.37
N GLU A 278 -7.56 13.89 19.37
CA GLU A 278 -7.68 15.35 19.32
C GLU A 278 -6.32 16.03 19.18
N LYS A 279 -5.32 15.61 19.97
CA LYS A 279 -3.94 16.10 19.85
C LYS A 279 -3.37 15.89 18.46
N TYR A 280 -3.61 14.71 17.89
CA TYR A 280 -3.18 14.39 16.53
C TYR A 280 -3.88 15.30 15.50
N LEU A 281 -5.21 15.37 15.53
CA LEU A 281 -6.01 16.19 14.62
C LEU A 281 -5.61 17.67 14.69
N GLN A 282 -5.38 18.19 15.90
CA GLN A 282 -4.89 19.55 16.12
C GLN A 282 -3.51 19.74 15.49
N SER A 283 -2.57 18.82 15.69
CA SER A 283 -1.22 18.89 15.11
C SER A 283 -1.26 18.88 13.58
N VAL A 284 -2.15 18.08 12.98
CA VAL A 284 -2.36 18.06 11.53
C VAL A 284 -2.93 19.40 11.05
N GLN A 285 -3.97 19.91 11.72
CA GLN A 285 -4.58 21.19 11.36
C GLN A 285 -3.57 22.33 11.42
N GLU A 286 -2.82 22.45 12.52
CA GLU A 286 -1.80 23.50 12.70
C GLU A 286 -0.71 23.41 11.62
N ALA A 287 -0.23 22.21 11.29
CA ALA A 287 0.79 22.03 10.26
C ALA A 287 0.29 22.38 8.85
N ILE A 288 -0.97 22.08 8.52
CA ILE A 288 -1.59 22.44 7.25
C ILE A 288 -1.85 23.95 7.18
N GLU A 289 -2.37 24.55 8.26
CA GLU A 289 -2.65 25.98 8.33
C GLU A 289 -1.37 26.83 8.24
N GLU A 290 -0.28 26.43 8.90
CA GLU A 290 1.03 27.08 8.77
C GLU A 290 1.55 27.04 7.32
N ALA A 291 1.51 25.86 6.70
CA ALA A 291 1.91 25.69 5.30
C ALA A 291 1.06 26.54 4.34
N ALA A 292 -0.26 26.63 4.59
CA ALA A 292 -1.19 27.40 3.78
C ALA A 292 -1.05 28.92 3.97
N ALA A 293 -0.75 29.38 5.20
CA ALA A 293 -0.55 30.79 5.50
C ALA A 293 0.75 31.33 4.90
N HIS A 294 1.78 30.48 4.82
CA HIS A 294 3.12 30.87 4.40
C HIS A 294 3.70 29.93 3.32
N PRO A 295 3.06 29.78 2.14
CA PRO A 295 3.44 28.79 1.14
C PRO A 295 4.86 28.97 0.56
N ASP A 296 5.39 30.20 0.63
CA ASP A 296 6.71 30.57 0.13
C ASP A 296 7.79 30.63 1.23
N LYS A 297 7.46 30.20 2.45
CA LYS A 297 8.39 30.09 3.58
C LYS A 297 8.44 28.64 4.04
N GLU A 298 9.65 28.13 4.29
CA GLU A 298 9.81 26.79 4.85
C GLU A 298 9.22 26.71 6.28
N SER A 299 8.22 25.83 6.48
CA SER A 299 7.72 25.49 7.81
C SER A 299 8.71 24.60 8.57
N SER A 300 8.61 24.55 9.89
CA SER A 300 9.45 23.68 10.71
C SER A 300 9.23 22.20 10.40
N GLN A 301 8.00 21.81 10.06
CA GLN A 301 7.65 20.44 9.67
C GLN A 301 8.26 20.07 8.32
N THR A 302 8.21 20.97 7.32
CA THR A 302 8.82 20.71 6.01
C THR A 302 10.33 20.67 6.10
N LYS A 303 10.94 21.51 6.96
CA LYS A 303 12.37 21.43 7.25
C LYS A 303 12.77 20.05 7.79
N ARG A 304 11.98 19.45 8.70
CA ARG A 304 12.26 18.08 9.19
C ARG A 304 12.27 17.05 8.07
N VAL A 305 11.37 17.18 7.09
CA VAL A 305 11.38 16.31 5.90
C VAL A 305 12.60 16.56 5.05
N ARG A 306 13.01 17.83 4.82
CA ARG A 306 14.26 18.13 4.12
C ARG A 306 15.47 17.49 4.82
N ASP A 307 15.55 17.64 6.13
CA ASP A 307 16.64 17.10 6.94
C ASP A 307 16.65 15.55 6.85
N PHE A 308 15.48 14.90 6.89
CA PHE A 308 15.32 13.45 6.64
C PHE A 308 15.79 13.03 5.23
N LEU A 309 15.38 13.76 4.19
CA LEU A 309 15.82 13.48 2.82
C LEU A 309 17.33 13.65 2.68
N LEU A 310 17.91 14.70 3.27
CA LEU A 310 19.35 14.95 3.28
C LEU A 310 20.10 13.83 4.01
N GLU A 311 19.60 13.39 5.17
CA GLU A 311 20.21 12.32 5.94
C GLU A 311 20.32 11.03 5.13
N HIS A 312 19.25 10.65 4.43
CA HIS A 312 19.18 9.36 3.74
C HIS A 312 19.60 9.37 2.27
N SER A 313 19.70 10.54 1.62
CA SER A 313 20.18 10.65 0.22
C SER A 313 21.53 11.36 0.07
N LYS A 314 21.99 12.05 1.11
CA LYS A 314 23.14 12.99 1.05
C LYS A 314 22.97 14.11 0.02
N VAL A 315 21.72 14.41 -0.35
CA VAL A 315 21.36 15.50 -1.25
C VAL A 315 20.46 16.48 -0.49
N ASP A 316 20.95 17.71 -0.37
CA ASP A 316 20.15 18.81 0.13
C ASP A 316 19.34 19.40 -1.02
N ILE A 317 18.01 19.36 -0.89
CA ILE A 317 17.08 19.98 -1.84
C ILE A 317 16.94 21.51 -1.60
N GLY A 318 17.56 22.02 -0.53
CA GLY A 318 17.53 23.41 -0.13
C GLY A 318 16.15 23.87 0.36
N GLU A 319 16.09 25.12 0.84
CA GLU A 319 14.83 25.75 1.26
C GLU A 319 13.82 25.87 0.11
N ASP A 320 14.30 26.07 -1.11
CA ASP A 320 13.44 26.17 -2.28
C ASP A 320 12.79 24.82 -2.63
N GLY A 321 13.52 23.71 -2.50
CA GLY A 321 12.96 22.37 -2.61
C GLY A 321 11.91 22.09 -1.55
N SER A 322 12.14 22.52 -0.30
CA SER A 322 11.14 22.45 0.77
C SER A 322 9.86 23.19 0.42
N LYS A 323 9.94 24.42 -0.13
CA LYS A 323 8.76 25.17 -0.57
C LYS A 323 7.98 24.42 -1.66
N VAL A 324 8.68 23.71 -2.55
CA VAL A 324 8.03 22.86 -3.55
C VAL A 324 7.30 21.67 -2.90
N ILE A 325 7.91 21.00 -1.92
CA ILE A 325 7.24 19.95 -1.13
C ILE A 325 6.00 20.51 -0.44
N GLN A 326 6.09 21.69 0.18
CA GLN A 326 4.97 22.33 0.86
C GLN A 326 3.81 22.64 -0.09
N ARG A 327 4.09 23.10 -1.32
CA ARG A 327 3.06 23.26 -2.35
C ARG A 327 2.45 21.93 -2.76
N GLY A 328 3.26 20.87 -2.87
CA GLY A 328 2.80 19.51 -3.10
C GLY A 328 1.86 19.00 -2.00
N LEU A 329 2.18 19.29 -0.74
CA LEU A 329 1.33 18.99 0.43
C LEU A 329 -0.02 19.67 0.30
N LEU A 330 -0.05 20.99 0.06
CA LEU A 330 -1.31 21.74 -0.07
C LEU A 330 -2.15 21.26 -1.26
N LYS A 331 -1.50 20.89 -2.38
CA LYS A 331 -2.16 20.26 -3.52
C LYS A 331 -2.80 18.93 -3.12
N GLY A 332 -2.07 18.07 -2.40
CA GLY A 332 -2.59 16.80 -1.88
C GLY A 332 -3.74 16.98 -0.89
N VAL A 333 -3.63 17.94 0.04
CA VAL A 333 -4.71 18.29 0.99
C VAL A 333 -5.98 18.69 0.22
N SER A 334 -5.84 19.51 -0.81
CA SER A 334 -6.96 19.92 -1.67
C SER A 334 -7.59 18.73 -2.41
N MET A 335 -6.77 17.87 -3.02
CA MET A 335 -7.25 16.69 -3.74
C MET A 335 -8.00 15.73 -2.81
N ILE A 336 -7.41 15.38 -1.66
CA ILE A 336 -8.00 14.48 -0.66
C ILE A 336 -9.26 15.10 -0.03
N GLY A 337 -9.22 16.40 0.31
CA GLY A 337 -10.35 17.13 0.89
C GLY A 337 -11.52 17.34 -0.08
N SER A 338 -11.30 17.12 -1.38
CA SER A 338 -12.34 17.15 -2.41
C SER A 338 -13.01 15.80 -2.67
N LEU A 339 -12.49 14.72 -2.06
CA LEU A 339 -13.09 13.39 -2.19
C LEU A 339 -14.45 13.35 -1.52
N ASP A 340 -15.38 12.62 -2.14
CA ASP A 340 -16.68 12.35 -1.54
C ASP A 340 -16.54 11.30 -0.43
N LEU A 341 -17.02 11.62 0.77
CA LEU A 341 -17.04 10.69 1.91
C LEU A 341 -17.78 9.39 1.57
N ASP A 342 -18.83 9.45 0.74
CA ASP A 342 -19.56 8.25 0.33
C ASP A 342 -18.70 7.31 -0.52
N GLN A 343 -17.81 7.85 -1.35
CA GLN A 343 -16.83 7.06 -2.10
C GLN A 343 -15.82 6.39 -1.16
N ILE A 344 -15.33 7.12 -0.15
CA ILE A 344 -14.43 6.55 0.87
C ILE A 344 -15.13 5.42 1.65
N TYR A 345 -16.39 5.62 2.02
CA TYR A 345 -17.18 4.59 2.69
C TYR A 345 -17.51 3.41 1.80
N GLN A 346 -17.66 3.62 0.50
CA GLN A 346 -17.81 2.53 -0.46
C GLN A 346 -16.56 1.66 -0.49
N GLN A 347 -15.37 2.26 -0.56
CA GLN A 347 -14.11 1.53 -0.47
C GLN A 347 -13.99 0.74 0.85
N GLN A 348 -14.39 1.33 1.98
CA GLN A 348 -14.41 0.61 3.26
C GLN A 348 -15.36 -0.58 3.23
N ARG A 349 -16.55 -0.46 2.62
CA ARG A 349 -17.52 -1.55 2.52
C ARG A 349 -17.01 -2.70 1.64
N GLU A 350 -16.35 -2.37 0.53
CA GLU A 350 -15.74 -3.36 -0.39
C GLU A 350 -14.67 -4.18 0.34
N VAL A 351 -13.73 -3.52 1.03
CA VAL A 351 -12.71 -4.20 1.83
C VAL A 351 -13.31 -5.10 2.91
N LYS A 352 -14.37 -4.64 3.59
CA LYS A 352 -15.10 -5.46 4.58
C LYS A 352 -15.73 -6.69 3.93
N HIS A 353 -16.37 -6.50 2.78
CA HIS A 353 -17.02 -7.57 2.05
C HIS A 353 -16.03 -8.64 1.59
N ASP A 354 -14.85 -8.23 1.12
CA ASP A 354 -13.88 -9.14 0.53
C ASP A 354 -13.05 -9.89 1.58
N ILE A 355 -12.83 -9.31 2.77
CA ILE A 355 -11.93 -9.89 3.78
C ILE A 355 -12.67 -10.58 4.93
N LEU A 356 -13.81 -10.04 5.38
CA LEU A 356 -14.50 -10.58 6.57
C LEU A 356 -15.05 -12.01 6.40
N PRO A 357 -15.59 -12.43 5.23
CA PRO A 357 -16.03 -13.79 5.05
C PRO A 357 -14.89 -14.81 5.25
N THR A 358 -13.71 -14.53 4.69
CA THR A 358 -12.51 -15.35 4.85
C THR A 358 -12.03 -15.39 6.30
N ALA A 359 -12.01 -14.24 6.98
CA ALA A 359 -11.63 -14.19 8.39
C ALA A 359 -12.58 -15.01 9.27
N LYS A 360 -13.89 -14.86 9.06
CA LYS A 360 -14.92 -15.63 9.79
C LYS A 360 -14.84 -17.13 9.53
N ALA A 361 -14.61 -17.53 8.28
CA ALA A 361 -14.50 -18.95 7.91
C ALA A 361 -13.33 -19.66 8.60
N ASN A 362 -12.33 -18.90 9.06
CA ASN A 362 -11.11 -19.40 9.68
C ASN A 362 -10.98 -18.98 11.16
N ASP A 363 -12.08 -18.58 11.81
CA ASP A 363 -12.11 -18.16 13.22
C ASP A 363 -11.10 -17.05 13.58
N ILE A 364 -10.76 -16.20 12.61
CA ILE A 364 -9.86 -15.05 12.83
C ILE A 364 -10.69 -13.88 13.35
N PRO A 365 -10.35 -13.32 14.53
CA PRO A 365 -11.01 -12.13 15.05
C PRO A 365 -10.94 -10.99 14.04
N ALA A 366 -12.04 -10.25 13.89
CA ALA A 366 -12.10 -9.14 12.93
C ALA A 366 -10.97 -8.11 13.20
N GLU A 367 -10.65 -7.88 14.46
CA GLU A 367 -9.56 -7.02 14.93
C GLU A 367 -8.20 -7.44 14.36
N ALA A 368 -7.97 -8.76 14.24
CA ALA A 368 -6.75 -9.34 13.72
C ALA A 368 -6.62 -9.24 12.19
N THR A 369 -7.62 -8.68 11.49
CA THR A 369 -7.53 -8.32 10.07
C THR A 369 -7.14 -6.86 9.86
N GLY A 370 -7.11 -6.06 10.94
CA GLY A 370 -6.92 -4.62 10.90
C GLY A 370 -8.17 -3.82 10.53
N ILE A 371 -9.34 -4.45 10.35
CA ILE A 371 -10.57 -3.74 9.93
C ILE A 371 -11.05 -2.69 10.94
N THR A 372 -10.80 -2.92 12.23
CA THR A 372 -11.13 -1.97 13.30
C THR A 372 -10.25 -0.72 13.26
N ARG A 373 -9.10 -0.78 12.57
CA ARG A 373 -8.24 0.38 12.30
C ARG A 373 -8.83 1.32 11.23
N ILE A 374 -9.94 0.96 10.58
CA ILE A 374 -10.63 1.83 9.63
C ILE A 374 -11.87 2.41 10.34
N ASN A 375 -11.63 3.39 11.21
CA ASN A 375 -12.66 4.04 12.02
C ASN A 375 -13.33 5.21 11.27
N ARG A 376 -14.66 5.19 11.16
CA ARG A 376 -15.42 6.24 10.45
C ARG A 376 -15.38 7.60 11.14
N ASN A 377 -15.52 7.63 12.47
CA ASN A 377 -15.48 8.88 13.23
C ASN A 377 -14.13 9.59 13.05
N PHE A 378 -13.03 8.82 13.00
CA PHE A 378 -11.72 9.36 12.65
C PHE A 378 -11.69 9.94 11.22
N ILE A 379 -12.16 9.17 10.23
CA ILE A 379 -12.23 9.59 8.81
C ILE A 379 -13.00 10.92 8.68
N GLU A 380 -14.17 11.04 9.28
CA GLU A 380 -14.99 12.26 9.22
C GLU A 380 -14.25 13.46 9.79
N LYS A 381 -13.61 13.29 10.95
CA LYS A 381 -12.86 14.37 11.62
C LYS A 381 -11.65 14.83 10.81
N ILE A 382 -10.81 13.90 10.33
CA ILE A 382 -9.62 14.26 9.52
C ILE A 382 -10.05 14.85 8.16
N HIS A 383 -11.12 14.32 7.57
CA HIS A 383 -11.66 14.83 6.31
C HIS A 383 -12.25 16.23 6.45
N ALA A 384 -12.86 16.57 7.58
CA ALA A 384 -13.32 17.94 7.86
C ALA A 384 -12.15 18.95 7.85
N ILE A 385 -10.98 18.59 8.38
CA ILE A 385 -9.77 19.43 8.34
C ILE A 385 -9.32 19.65 6.89
N PHE A 386 -9.24 18.58 6.11
CA PHE A 386 -8.78 18.63 4.72
C PHE A 386 -9.75 19.42 3.82
N SER A 387 -11.04 19.11 3.89
CA SER A 387 -12.08 19.78 3.10
C SER A 387 -12.23 21.26 3.45
N SER A 388 -12.17 21.62 4.74
CA SER A 388 -12.23 23.04 5.15
C SER A 388 -11.04 23.84 4.62
N THR A 389 -9.84 23.24 4.60
CA THR A 389 -8.65 23.85 4.01
C THR A 389 -8.79 23.99 2.48
N ALA A 390 -9.23 22.92 1.80
CA ALA A 390 -9.43 22.91 0.35
C ALA A 390 -10.39 24.04 -0.09
N ASN A 391 -11.49 24.22 0.64
CA ASN A 391 -12.47 25.26 0.37
C ASN A 391 -11.93 26.68 0.57
N ARG A 392 -11.01 26.89 1.55
CA ARG A 392 -10.32 28.18 1.72
C ARG A 392 -9.34 28.44 0.58
N SER A 393 -8.60 27.44 0.14
CA SER A 393 -7.59 27.56 -0.93
C SER A 393 -8.18 28.00 -2.27
N ILE A 394 -9.40 27.59 -2.61
CA ILE A 394 -10.09 28.02 -3.85
C ILE A 394 -10.29 29.55 -3.90
N SER A 395 -10.39 30.20 -2.74
CA SER A 395 -10.54 31.66 -2.65
C SER A 395 -9.24 32.45 -2.84
N LEU A 396 -8.07 31.79 -2.81
CA LEU A 396 -6.77 32.44 -2.96
C LEU A 396 -6.34 32.46 -4.44
N PRO A 397 -6.19 33.65 -5.07
CA PRO A 397 -5.87 33.77 -6.50
C PRO A 397 -4.63 33.00 -6.92
N HIS A 398 -3.62 32.91 -6.05
CA HIS A 398 -2.38 32.19 -6.33
C HIS A 398 -2.52 30.66 -6.40
N LEU A 399 -3.54 30.08 -5.75
CA LEU A 399 -3.79 28.64 -5.77
C LEU A 399 -4.73 28.22 -6.91
N SER A 400 -5.54 29.14 -7.43
CA SER A 400 -6.38 28.90 -8.62
C SER A 400 -5.58 28.48 -9.86
N LEU A 401 -4.33 28.95 -9.97
CA LEU A 401 -3.35 28.54 -10.99
C LEU A 401 -2.88 27.09 -10.82
N LEU A 402 -2.90 26.54 -9.60
CA LEU A 402 -2.56 25.14 -9.33
C LEU A 402 -3.77 24.20 -9.48
N ALA A 403 -4.99 24.71 -9.28
CA ALA A 403 -6.25 23.95 -9.37
C ALA A 403 -6.78 23.77 -10.80
N GLY A 404 -6.10 24.30 -11.83
CA GLY A 404 -6.52 24.23 -13.24
C GLY A 404 -6.61 22.83 -13.85
N VAL A 405 -6.32 21.77 -13.09
CA VAL A 405 -6.60 20.39 -13.48
C VAL A 405 -7.99 20.02 -12.97
N SER A 406 -9.03 20.33 -13.76
CA SER A 406 -10.36 19.77 -13.54
C SER A 406 -10.25 18.24 -13.57
N MET A 407 -10.39 17.62 -12.41
CA MET A 407 -10.60 16.19 -12.29
C MET A 407 -11.96 15.89 -12.93
N ASP A 408 -11.97 15.37 -14.16
CA ASP A 408 -13.19 14.76 -14.70
C ASP A 408 -13.47 13.50 -13.88
N PRO A 409 -14.54 13.47 -13.05
CA PRO A 409 -14.85 12.31 -12.22
C PRO A 409 -15.10 11.04 -13.05
N ARG A 410 -15.31 11.14 -14.38
CA ARG A 410 -15.40 9.98 -15.27
C ARG A 410 -14.05 9.32 -15.55
N ARG A 411 -12.92 10.05 -15.46
CA ARG A 411 -11.59 9.46 -15.64
C ARG A 411 -11.15 8.59 -14.46
N SER A 412 -11.54 8.92 -13.23
CA SER A 412 -11.23 8.11 -12.05
C SER A 412 -12.00 6.77 -12.06
N HIS A 413 -13.26 6.76 -12.48
CA HIS A 413 -14.05 5.53 -12.63
C HIS A 413 -13.41 4.55 -13.63
N SER A 414 -12.90 5.05 -14.78
CA SER A 414 -12.21 4.20 -15.76
C SER A 414 -10.87 3.60 -15.28
N ARG A 415 -10.25 4.19 -14.24
CA ARG A 415 -9.06 3.64 -13.57
C ARG A 415 -9.45 2.63 -12.49
N LEU A 416 -10.52 2.89 -11.75
CA LEU A 416 -11.07 1.97 -10.75
C LEU A 416 -11.56 0.66 -11.41
N ASP A 417 -12.26 0.73 -12.54
CA ASP A 417 -12.73 -0.45 -13.29
C ASP A 417 -11.59 -1.36 -13.81
N ARG A 418 -10.34 -0.86 -13.86
CA ARG A 418 -9.15 -1.65 -14.26
C ARG A 418 -8.24 -2.08 -13.11
N CYS A 419 -8.41 -1.50 -11.91
CA CYS A 419 -7.67 -1.91 -10.71
C CYS A 419 -8.51 -2.84 -9.82
N LEU A 420 -9.84 -2.69 -9.82
CA LEU A 420 -10.78 -3.60 -9.18
C LEU A 420 -11.21 -4.71 -10.16
N CYS A 421 -10.28 -5.57 -10.57
CA CYS A 421 -10.68 -6.89 -11.07
C CYS A 421 -10.98 -7.78 -9.85
N VAL A 422 -12.11 -7.53 -9.20
CA VAL A 422 -12.72 -8.53 -8.31
C VAL A 422 -13.36 -9.56 -9.22
N HIS A 423 -12.81 -10.78 -9.22
CA HIS A 423 -13.35 -11.90 -9.96
C HIS A 423 -14.74 -12.24 -9.38
N ARG A 424 -15.81 -11.68 -9.94
CA ARG A 424 -17.17 -12.17 -9.69
C ARG A 424 -17.27 -13.57 -10.27
N ARG A 425 -17.35 -14.59 -9.41
CA ARG A 425 -17.76 -15.94 -9.82
C ARG A 425 -19.18 -15.86 -10.41
N GLY A 426 -19.33 -16.42 -11.60
CA GLY A 426 -20.59 -16.56 -12.32
C GLY A 426 -20.37 -17.20 -13.69
N CYS A 427 -19.88 -18.44 -13.72
CA CYS A 427 -19.99 -19.29 -14.91
C CYS A 427 -21.47 -19.64 -15.12
N GLU A 428 -22.19 -18.84 -15.91
CA GLU A 428 -23.30 -19.31 -16.73
C GLU A 428 -23.18 -18.63 -18.10
N GLU A 429 -23.06 -19.42 -19.16
CA GLU A 429 -23.14 -18.97 -20.55
C GLU A 429 -24.49 -18.29 -20.80
N ILE A 430 -24.52 -16.96 -20.80
CA ILE A 430 -25.63 -16.22 -21.40
C ILE A 430 -25.37 -16.17 -22.90
N THR A 431 -26.00 -17.09 -23.62
CA THR A 431 -26.10 -17.04 -25.09
C THR A 431 -27.07 -15.92 -25.46
N PHE A 432 -26.56 -14.77 -25.92
CA PHE A 432 -27.41 -13.73 -26.51
C PHE A 432 -27.80 -14.12 -27.93
N THR A 433 -29.04 -14.56 -28.10
CA THR A 433 -29.66 -14.69 -29.43
C THR A 433 -30.17 -13.32 -29.86
N PHE A 434 -29.53 -12.70 -30.83
CA PHE A 434 -29.99 -11.45 -31.44
C PHE A 434 -31.27 -11.71 -32.25
N LYS A 435 -32.43 -11.20 -31.79
CA LYS A 435 -33.63 -11.05 -32.60
C LYS A 435 -33.74 -9.58 -33.01
N GLY A 436 -33.57 -9.33 -34.30
CA GLY A 436 -33.62 -8.00 -34.90
C GLY A 436 -35.00 -7.36 -34.79
N PHE A 437 -34.99 -6.05 -34.60
CA PHE A 437 -36.08 -5.16 -34.96
C PHE A 437 -35.49 -4.12 -35.94
N LEU A 438 -35.89 -4.26 -37.19
CA LEU A 438 -35.78 -3.22 -38.22
C LEU A 438 -36.83 -2.16 -37.90
N GLN A 439 -36.42 -0.89 -37.88
CA GLN A 439 -37.35 0.23 -37.97
C GLN A 439 -37.01 1.00 -39.25
N GLU A 440 -37.99 1.00 -40.15
CA GLU A 440 -38.00 1.59 -41.47
C GLU A 440 -37.93 3.12 -41.37
N THR A 441 -37.07 3.75 -42.18
CA THR A 441 -37.16 5.18 -42.48
C THR A 441 -37.89 5.36 -43.80
N SER A 442 -39.07 5.98 -43.75
CA SER A 442 -39.85 6.36 -44.91
C SER A 442 -39.42 7.73 -45.46
N THR A 443 -39.30 7.76 -46.78
CA THR A 443 -39.01 8.90 -47.66
C THR A 443 -40.30 9.43 -48.29
N GLU A 444 -40.54 10.75 -48.24
CA GLU A 444 -41.39 11.51 -49.18
C GLU A 444 -40.75 12.93 -49.25
N ASP A 445 -40.06 13.33 -50.32
CA ASP A 445 -40.50 13.79 -51.66
C ASP A 445 -41.46 14.99 -51.65
N GLU A 446 -40.90 16.20 -51.82
CA GLU A 446 -41.61 17.39 -52.30
C GLU A 446 -40.84 17.97 -53.50
N THR A 447 -41.42 17.93 -54.70
CA THR A 447 -41.06 18.79 -55.83
C THR A 447 -42.31 19.32 -56.55
N GLU A 448 -42.30 20.65 -56.71
CA GLU A 448 -42.88 21.50 -57.77
C GLU A 448 -44.39 21.46 -58.09
N GLU A 449 -45.08 22.62 -57.96
CA GLU A 449 -45.46 23.43 -59.15
C GLU A 449 -46.14 24.80 -58.80
N THR A 450 -45.53 25.87 -59.34
CA THR A 450 -46.10 27.05 -60.06
C THR A 450 -47.32 27.84 -59.53
N MET A 451 -47.15 29.13 -59.22
CA MET A 451 -47.44 30.27 -60.13
C MET A 451 -47.32 31.67 -59.49
N ARG A 452 -47.08 32.62 -60.39
CA ARG A 452 -46.76 34.05 -60.30
C ARG A 452 -47.84 35.00 -59.76
N ASP A 453 -47.34 36.15 -59.31
CA ASP A 453 -47.86 37.54 -59.37
C ASP A 453 -48.96 38.01 -58.38
N ALA A 454 -48.56 38.89 -57.45
CA ALA A 454 -49.20 40.20 -57.24
C ALA A 454 -48.24 41.19 -56.56
N LYS A 455 -48.20 42.39 -57.13
CA LYS A 455 -47.50 43.63 -56.71
C LYS A 455 -48.31 44.39 -55.64
N GLU A 456 -47.66 45.45 -55.13
CA GLU A 456 -48.16 46.59 -54.31
C GLU A 456 -48.06 46.31 -52.80
N GLU A 457 -47.25 47.00 -52.00
CA GLU A 457 -46.83 48.43 -51.98
C GLU A 457 -45.36 48.60 -51.54
#